data_AF-A0A4V3WQ69-F1
#
_entry.id   AF-A0A4V3WQ69-F1
#
_cell.length_a   1.000
_cell.length_b   1.000
_cell.length_c   1.000
_cell.angle_alpha   90.00
_cell.angle_beta   90.00
_cell.angle_gamma   90.00
#
_symmetry.space_group_name_H-M   'P 1'
#
loop_
_entity.id
_entity.type
_entity.pdbx_description
1 polymer ?
#
loop_
_entity_poly.entity_id
_entity_poly.type
_entity_poly.pdbx_seq_one_letter_code
_entity_poly.pdbx_strand_id
1 'polypeptide(L)'
;MKFLQFIAMIRSTKPELESKLSSMRIMDNNPQKPVVRMANLCVVSSHAVNGVAQLHSDILKSELFADYVSIWPKKFQNKTNDFQAEWESAKMADKQRLAQFIFQVTGVSIDPNSLFDLQFKRIHEYKRQLLNILGVVYRYKKLKVS
;
A
#
# COMPACT_ATOMS: atom_id res chain seq x y z
N MET A 1 15.07 -9.72 23.28
CA MET A 1 14.47 -9.87 24.63
C MET A 1 13.10 -9.18 24.80
N LYS A 2 12.23 -9.11 23.78
CA LYS A 2 10.87 -8.48 23.87
C LYS A 2 9.68 -9.44 23.62
N PHE A 3 9.92 -10.68 23.17
CA PHE A 3 8.87 -11.63 22.76
C PHE A 3 8.12 -12.26 23.94
N LEU A 4 8.85 -12.81 24.92
CA LEU A 4 8.26 -13.40 26.13
C LEU A 4 7.55 -12.35 26.99
N GLN A 5 8.05 -11.11 26.95
CA GLN A 5 7.44 -9.97 27.63
C GLN A 5 6.06 -9.63 27.07
N PHE A 6 5.82 -9.78 25.77
CA PHE A 6 4.51 -9.47 25.17
C PHE A 6 3.43 -10.45 25.66
N ILE A 7 3.68 -11.75 25.61
CA ILE A 7 2.71 -12.75 26.08
C ILE A 7 2.46 -12.62 27.58
N ALA A 8 3.53 -12.42 28.37
CA ALA A 8 3.41 -12.18 29.80
C ALA A 8 2.60 -10.91 30.11
N MET A 9 2.83 -9.83 29.35
CA MET A 9 2.10 -8.57 29.47
C MET A 9 0.63 -8.71 29.10
N ILE A 10 0.26 -9.48 28.07
CA ILE A 10 -1.16 -9.74 27.76
C ILE A 10 -1.83 -10.47 28.92
N ARG A 11 -1.20 -11.53 29.44
CA ARG A 11 -1.73 -12.30 30.57
C ARG A 11 -1.90 -11.47 31.84
N SER A 12 -1.02 -10.49 32.10
CA SER A 12 -1.10 -9.64 33.29
C SER A 12 -2.08 -8.48 33.14
N THR A 13 -2.23 -7.93 31.92
CA THR A 13 -2.89 -6.63 31.72
C THR A 13 -4.25 -6.76 31.04
N LYS A 14 -4.45 -7.81 30.23
CA LYS A 14 -5.66 -8.07 29.44
C LYS A 14 -5.93 -9.58 29.27
N PRO A 15 -6.35 -10.28 30.34
CA PRO A 15 -6.62 -11.71 30.30
C PRO A 15 -7.75 -12.09 29.32
N GLU A 16 -8.66 -11.17 28.99
CA GLU A 16 -9.73 -11.36 28.02
C GLU A 16 -9.23 -11.63 26.58
N LEU A 17 -8.00 -11.22 26.26
CA LEU A 17 -7.38 -11.44 24.96
C LEU A 17 -6.62 -12.78 24.88
N GLU A 18 -6.61 -13.59 25.94
CA GLU A 18 -5.88 -14.86 25.97
C GLU A 18 -6.36 -15.83 24.88
N SER A 19 -7.67 -15.86 24.60
CA SER A 19 -8.26 -16.66 23.52
C SER A 19 -7.78 -16.25 22.12
N LYS A 20 -7.33 -15.00 21.94
CA LYS A 20 -6.85 -14.44 20.68
C LYS A 20 -5.33 -14.46 20.54
N LEU A 21 -4.59 -14.94 21.55
CA LEU A 21 -3.13 -14.99 21.49
C LEU A 21 -2.60 -15.83 20.32
N SER A 22 -3.34 -16.84 19.86
CA SER A 22 -2.92 -17.65 18.69
C SER A 22 -2.78 -16.81 17.42
N SER A 23 -3.66 -15.82 17.19
CA SER A 23 -3.61 -14.94 16.02
C SER A 23 -2.61 -13.77 16.20
N MET A 24 -2.39 -13.34 17.45
CA MET A 24 -1.53 -12.21 17.80
C MET A 24 -0.05 -12.59 18.03
N ARG A 25 0.27 -13.88 18.12
CA ARG A 25 1.66 -14.32 18.27
C ARG A 25 2.50 -13.93 17.05
N ILE A 26 3.74 -13.52 17.31
CA ILE A 26 4.72 -13.22 16.27
C ILE A 26 5.21 -14.50 15.60
N MET A 27 5.41 -15.57 16.38
CA MET A 27 5.78 -16.88 15.86
C MET A 27 4.53 -17.74 15.75
N ASP A 28 4.24 -18.17 14.54
CA ASP A 28 3.25 -19.20 14.26
C ASP A 28 3.96 -20.56 14.32
N ASN A 29 3.62 -21.36 15.33
CA ASN A 29 4.21 -22.68 15.54
C ASN A 29 3.40 -23.79 14.86
N ASN A 30 2.75 -23.47 13.72
CA ASN A 30 2.07 -24.48 12.91
C ASN A 30 3.05 -25.63 12.57
N PRO A 31 2.73 -26.89 12.94
CA PRO A 31 3.62 -28.03 12.75
C PRO A 31 4.05 -28.26 11.29
N GLN A 32 3.21 -27.87 10.33
CA GLN A 32 3.45 -28.09 8.90
C GLN A 32 4.26 -26.96 8.26
N LYS A 33 4.14 -25.73 8.80
CA LYS A 33 4.80 -24.55 8.26
C LYS A 33 4.98 -23.47 9.33
N PRO A 34 6.07 -23.53 10.10
CA PRO A 34 6.36 -22.49 11.07
C PRO A 34 6.70 -21.18 10.33
N VAL A 35 6.06 -20.07 10.71
CA VAL A 35 6.29 -18.76 10.08
C VAL A 35 6.40 -17.65 11.12
N VAL A 36 7.18 -16.62 10.78
CA VAL A 36 7.21 -15.37 11.54
C VAL A 36 6.21 -14.39 10.92
N ARG A 37 5.22 -13.98 11.70
CA ARG A 37 4.23 -12.97 11.33
C ARG A 37 4.87 -11.58 11.46
N MET A 38 5.50 -11.14 10.38
CA MET A 38 6.23 -9.86 10.34
C MET A 38 5.33 -8.65 10.68
N ALA A 39 4.06 -8.67 10.28
CA ALA A 39 3.11 -7.62 10.65
C ALA A 39 2.93 -7.51 12.18
N ASN A 40 2.75 -8.64 12.87
CA ASN A 40 2.65 -8.69 14.33
C ASN A 40 3.95 -8.20 14.99
N LEU A 41 5.11 -8.60 14.44
CA LEU A 41 6.41 -8.13 14.93
C LEU A 41 6.54 -6.61 14.82
N CYS A 42 6.20 -6.03 13.67
CA CYS A 42 6.26 -4.59 13.45
C CYS A 42 5.32 -3.83 14.39
N VAL A 43 4.08 -4.29 14.58
CA VAL A 43 3.10 -3.64 15.48
C VAL A 43 3.53 -3.70 16.95
N VAL A 44 4.06 -4.84 17.40
CA VAL A 44 4.52 -5.01 18.78
C VAL A 44 5.77 -4.18 19.07
N SER A 45 6.70 -4.10 18.11
CA SER A 45 7.99 -3.41 18.29
C SER A 45 7.95 -1.91 18.05
N SER A 46 7.03 -1.42 17.20
CA SER A 46 6.95 -0.01 16.83
C SER A 46 6.21 0.83 17.87
N HIS A 47 6.64 2.09 18.00
CA HIS A 47 5.98 3.10 18.84
C HIS A 47 4.74 3.72 18.18
N ALA A 48 4.69 3.71 16.84
CA ALA A 48 3.58 4.18 16.03
C ALA A 48 3.36 3.28 14.80
N VAL A 49 2.10 3.13 14.38
CA VAL A 49 1.69 2.43 13.16
C VAL A 49 0.76 3.35 12.39
N ASN A 50 1.08 3.62 11.12
CA ASN A 50 0.35 4.59 10.30
C ASN A 50 -0.32 3.91 9.10
N GLY A 51 -1.57 4.27 8.83
CA GLY A 51 -2.19 4.01 7.53
C GLY A 51 -1.92 5.17 6.57
N VAL A 52 -1.97 4.88 5.26
CA VAL A 52 -1.65 5.82 4.17
C VAL A 52 -2.85 6.62 3.64
N ALA A 53 -4.05 6.28 4.10
CA ALA A 53 -5.30 6.96 3.78
C ALA A 53 -6.27 6.81 4.94
N GLN A 54 -7.25 7.70 5.07
CA GLN A 54 -8.24 7.66 6.16
C GLN A 54 -8.99 6.32 6.18
N LEU A 55 -9.64 5.95 5.07
CA LEU A 55 -10.39 4.70 4.95
C LEU A 55 -9.50 3.45 5.17
N HIS A 56 -8.25 3.48 4.71
CA HIS A 56 -7.29 2.41 4.96
C HIS A 56 -6.90 2.32 6.45
N SER A 57 -6.73 3.46 7.12
CA SER A 57 -6.42 3.51 8.55
C SER A 57 -7.58 3.02 9.39
N ASP A 58 -8.81 3.28 8.95
CA ASP A 58 -10.02 2.84 9.60
C ASP A 58 -10.15 1.31 9.51
N ILE A 59 -9.94 0.71 8.33
CA ILE A 59 -9.92 -0.75 8.15
C ILE A 59 -8.83 -1.41 9.01
N LEU A 60 -7.62 -0.82 9.05
CA LEU A 60 -6.54 -1.33 9.89
C LEU A 60 -6.93 -1.34 11.38
N LYS A 61 -7.68 -0.33 11.83
CA LYS A 61 -8.12 -0.21 13.22
C LYS A 61 -9.32 -1.10 13.55
N SER A 62 -10.28 -1.23 12.64
CA SER A 62 -11.55 -1.93 12.89
C SER A 62 -11.48 -3.43 12.64
N GLU A 63 -10.63 -3.87 11.71
CA GLU A 63 -10.60 -5.27 11.28
C GLU A 63 -9.24 -5.92 11.54
N LEU A 64 -8.17 -5.41 10.92
CA LEU A 64 -6.90 -6.15 10.86
C LEU A 64 -6.13 -6.16 12.19
N PHE A 65 -6.20 -5.06 12.95
CA PHE A 65 -5.45 -4.89 14.19
C PHE A 65 -6.34 -4.45 15.37
N ALA A 66 -7.64 -4.75 15.33
CA ALA A 66 -8.59 -4.37 16.38
C ALA A 66 -8.12 -4.77 17.80
N ASP A 67 -7.56 -5.97 17.93
CA ASP A 67 -7.03 -6.45 19.21
C ASP A 67 -5.82 -5.64 19.68
N TYR A 68 -4.93 -5.23 18.76
CA TYR A 68 -3.79 -4.37 19.08
C TYR A 68 -4.17 -2.93 19.37
N VAL A 69 -5.21 -2.41 18.72
CA VAL A 69 -5.78 -1.09 19.03
C VAL A 69 -6.35 -1.10 20.46
N SER A 70 -6.97 -2.21 20.88
CA SER A 70 -7.47 -2.34 22.25
C SER A 70 -6.33 -2.27 23.29
N ILE A 71 -5.13 -2.77 22.96
CA ILE A 71 -3.97 -2.75 23.85
C ILE A 71 -3.28 -1.38 23.83
N TRP A 72 -3.11 -0.80 22.63
CA TRP A 72 -2.43 0.48 22.43
C TRP A 72 -3.26 1.45 21.58
N PRO A 73 -4.29 2.09 22.15
CA PRO A 73 -5.20 2.95 21.39
C PRO A 73 -4.50 4.17 20.76
N LYS A 74 -3.44 4.67 21.40
CA LYS A 74 -2.64 5.82 20.91
C LYS A 74 -1.58 5.46 19.87
N LYS A 75 -1.34 4.16 19.60
CA LYS A 75 -0.27 3.69 18.68
C LYS A 75 -0.67 3.82 17.21
N PHE A 76 -1.96 3.71 16.90
CA PHE A 76 -2.47 3.74 15.53
C PHE A 76 -2.86 5.16 15.14
N GLN A 77 -2.00 5.80 14.37
CA GLN A 77 -2.21 7.16 13.90
C GLN A 77 -2.60 7.14 12.43
N ASN A 78 -3.40 8.13 12.04
CA ASN A 78 -3.61 8.42 10.64
C ASN A 78 -2.76 9.64 10.33
N LYS A 79 -1.80 9.48 9.42
CA LYS A 79 -1.07 10.62 8.84
C LYS A 79 -1.63 10.86 7.46
N THR A 80 -2.76 11.57 7.40
CA THR A 80 -3.25 12.16 6.16
C THR A 80 -2.90 13.64 6.22
N ASN A 81 -2.21 14.14 5.18
CA ASN A 81 -1.73 15.54 5.00
C ASN A 81 -0.38 15.78 5.71
N ASP A 82 0.77 15.85 5.02
CA ASP A 82 1.16 16.86 4.01
C ASP A 82 1.77 16.31 2.71
N PHE A 83 1.64 15.00 2.46
CA PHE A 83 2.33 14.35 1.34
C PHE A 83 1.78 14.74 -0.05
N GLN A 84 0.57 15.30 -0.17
CA GLN A 84 -0.06 15.51 -1.48
C GLN A 84 0.71 16.52 -2.34
N ALA A 85 1.11 17.66 -1.80
CA ALA A 85 1.82 18.69 -2.56
C ALA A 85 3.25 18.25 -2.93
N GLU A 86 3.97 17.63 -1.98
CA GLU A 86 5.31 17.09 -2.23
C GLU A 86 5.25 15.95 -3.27
N TRP A 87 4.26 15.07 -3.17
CA TRP A 87 4.02 13.99 -4.12
C TRP A 87 3.59 14.49 -5.51
N GLU A 88 2.76 15.53 -5.58
CA GLU A 88 2.41 16.17 -6.85
C GLU A 88 3.63 16.79 -7.52
N SER A 89 4.47 17.49 -6.75
CA SER A 89 5.72 18.06 -7.26
C SER A 89 6.70 16.99 -7.73
N ALA A 90 6.85 15.90 -6.97
CA ALA A 90 7.70 14.76 -7.33
C ALA A 90 7.18 14.05 -8.59
N LYS A 91 5.86 13.84 -8.68
CA LYS A 91 5.21 13.25 -9.86
C LYS A 91 5.36 14.13 -11.10
N MET A 92 5.25 15.44 -10.95
CA MET A 92 5.46 16.38 -12.06
C MET A 92 6.92 16.35 -12.54
N ALA A 93 7.88 16.34 -11.61
CA ALA A 93 9.30 16.20 -11.94
C ALA A 93 9.59 14.88 -12.68
N ASP A 94 8.98 13.77 -12.26
CA ASP A 94 9.15 12.48 -12.94
C ASP A 94 8.49 12.44 -14.32
N LYS A 95 7.33 13.10 -14.50
CA LYS A 95 6.70 13.25 -15.82
C LYS A 95 7.56 14.06 -16.79
N GLN A 96 8.22 15.12 -16.31
CA GLN A 96 9.16 15.90 -17.10
C GLN A 96 10.37 15.06 -17.53
N ARG A 97 10.96 14.30 -16.61
CA ARG A 97 12.07 13.39 -16.91
C ARG A 97 11.66 12.32 -17.93
N LEU A 98 10.49 11.72 -17.76
CA LEU A 98 9.98 10.70 -18.68
C LEU A 98 9.66 11.29 -20.06
N ALA A 99 9.10 12.50 -20.14
CA ALA A 99 8.87 13.20 -21.40
C ALA A 99 10.18 13.46 -22.15
N GLN A 100 11.22 13.91 -21.44
CA GLN A 100 12.54 14.12 -22.03
C GLN A 100 13.18 12.81 -22.51
N PHE A 101 13.05 11.74 -21.72
CA PHE A 101 13.55 10.41 -22.10
C PHE A 101 12.82 9.85 -23.34
N ILE A 102 11.49 9.97 -23.39
CA ILE A 102 10.70 9.54 -24.55
C ILE A 102 11.12 10.33 -25.80
N PHE A 103 11.31 11.64 -25.68
CA PHE A 103 11.80 12.46 -26.80
C PHE A 103 13.18 12.01 -27.29
N GLN A 104 14.10 11.72 -26.39
CA GLN A 104 15.44 11.24 -26.75
C GLN A 104 15.44 9.88 -27.46
N VAL A 105 14.57 8.95 -27.04
CA VAL A 105 14.55 7.58 -27.59
C VAL A 105 13.68 7.47 -28.84
N THR A 106 12.57 8.22 -28.90
CA THR A 106 11.54 8.05 -29.93
C THR A 106 11.40 9.24 -30.89
N GLY A 107 11.95 10.41 -30.52
CA GLY A 107 11.74 11.67 -31.24
C GLY A 107 10.38 12.32 -31.02
N VAL A 108 9.47 11.71 -30.23
CA VAL A 108 8.12 12.22 -30.00
C VAL A 108 8.10 13.12 -28.76
N SER A 109 7.61 14.36 -28.93
CA SER A 109 7.37 15.28 -27.82
C SER A 109 6.00 15.00 -27.19
N ILE A 110 5.97 14.77 -25.88
CA ILE A 110 4.73 14.56 -25.11
C ILE A 110 4.55 15.67 -24.09
N ASP A 111 3.31 16.10 -23.85
CA ASP A 111 2.97 17.15 -22.88
C ASP A 111 2.98 16.58 -21.44
N PRO A 112 3.88 17.03 -20.54
CA PRO A 112 3.91 16.58 -19.15
C PRO A 112 2.66 16.94 -18.33
N ASN A 113 1.78 17.82 -18.82
CA ASN A 113 0.51 18.11 -18.14
C ASN A 113 -0.58 17.08 -18.47
N SER A 114 -0.46 16.36 -19.60
CA SER A 114 -1.40 15.32 -20.01
C SER A 114 -1.37 14.09 -19.08
N LEU A 115 -2.44 13.29 -19.07
CA LEU A 115 -2.46 12.04 -18.32
C LEU A 115 -1.51 11.01 -18.96
N PHE A 116 -0.59 10.46 -18.16
CA PHE A 116 0.31 9.40 -18.62
C PHE A 116 -0.32 8.04 -18.29
N ASP A 117 -0.89 7.40 -19.31
CA ASP A 117 -1.38 6.02 -19.23
C ASP A 117 -0.33 5.06 -19.80
N LEU A 118 0.21 4.19 -18.95
CA LEU A 118 1.42 3.39 -19.23
C LEU A 118 1.15 1.90 -19.02
N GLN A 119 1.50 1.08 -20.02
CA GLN A 119 1.36 -0.37 -19.94
C GLN A 119 2.67 -1.09 -20.33
N PHE A 120 3.58 -1.25 -19.38
CA PHE A 120 4.84 -1.99 -19.58
C PHE A 120 4.73 -3.45 -19.15
N LYS A 121 4.76 -4.38 -20.11
CA LYS A 121 4.67 -5.83 -19.88
C LYS A 121 4.98 -6.60 -21.17
N ARG A 122 5.38 -7.88 -21.05
CA ARG A 122 5.49 -8.81 -22.19
C ARG A 122 4.21 -8.79 -23.05
N ILE A 123 4.34 -8.72 -24.37
CA ILE A 123 3.22 -8.73 -25.31
C ILE A 123 2.57 -10.11 -25.32
N HIS A 124 1.28 -10.17 -24.99
CA HIS A 124 0.51 -11.43 -25.00
C HIS A 124 -0.98 -11.13 -24.95
N GLU A 125 -1.78 -11.88 -25.71
CA GLU A 125 -3.24 -11.74 -25.79
C GLU A 125 -3.95 -11.59 -24.43
N TYR A 126 -3.66 -12.46 -23.44
CA TYR A 126 -4.31 -12.38 -22.11
C TYR A 126 -4.02 -11.08 -21.36
N LYS A 127 -2.92 -10.38 -21.69
CA LYS A 127 -2.56 -9.09 -21.09
C LYS A 127 -3.26 -7.91 -21.76
N ARG A 128 -4.05 -8.17 -22.81
CA ARG A 128 -5.01 -7.27 -23.45
C ARG A 128 -4.43 -5.94 -23.92
N GLN A 129 -3.18 -5.91 -24.41
CA GLN A 129 -2.63 -4.72 -25.08
C GLN A 129 -3.47 -4.33 -26.30
N LEU A 130 -4.04 -5.32 -27.01
CA LEU A 130 -4.96 -5.09 -28.12
C LEU A 130 -6.22 -4.33 -27.67
N LEU A 131 -6.80 -4.68 -26.52
CA LEU A 131 -7.95 -3.97 -25.98
C LEU A 131 -7.60 -2.52 -25.65
N ASN A 132 -6.40 -2.28 -25.09
CA ASN A 132 -5.95 -0.94 -24.77
C ASN A 132 -5.82 -0.06 -26.03
N ILE A 133 -5.14 -0.55 -27.08
CA ILE A 133 -4.97 0.23 -28.32
C ILE A 133 -6.30 0.47 -29.04
N LEU A 134 -7.24 -0.47 -29.02
CA LEU A 134 -8.60 -0.26 -29.55
C LEU A 134 -9.33 0.86 -28.80
N GLY A 135 -9.17 0.93 -27.47
CA GLY A 135 -9.67 2.02 -26.65
C GLY A 135 -9.07 3.38 -27.02
N VAL A 136 -7.77 3.43 -27.30
CA VAL A 136 -7.07 4.65 -27.78
C VAL A 136 -7.62 5.10 -29.13
N VAL A 137 -7.77 4.19 -30.10
CA VAL A 137 -8.33 4.49 -31.43
C VAL A 137 -9.76 5.02 -31.30
N TYR A 138 -10.59 4.40 -30.45
CA TYR A 138 -11.95 4.87 -30.20
C TYR A 138 -11.96 6.28 -29.60
N ARG A 139 -11.13 6.55 -28.60
CA ARG A 139 -11.02 7.89 -27.96
C ARG A 139 -10.58 8.95 -28.98
N TYR A 140 -9.60 8.62 -29.82
CA TYR A 140 -9.17 9.49 -30.91
C TYR A 140 -10.31 9.79 -31.90
N LYS A 141 -11.06 8.77 -32.32
CA LYS A 141 -12.23 8.95 -33.19
C LYS A 141 -13.28 9.87 -32.56
N LYS A 142 -13.55 9.71 -31.26
CA LYS A 142 -14.51 10.56 -30.53
C LYS A 142 -14.05 12.01 -30.44
N LEU A 143 -12.77 12.26 -30.19
CA LEU A 143 -12.21 13.61 -30.15
C LEU A 143 -12.18 14.30 -31.53
N LYS A 144 -12.08 13.53 -32.62
CA LYS A 144 -12.08 14.04 -34.00
C LYS A 144 -13.46 14.39 -34.55
N VAL A 145 -14.52 13.80 -33.99
CA VAL A 145 -15.92 13.97 -34.44
C VAL A 145 -16.65 15.03 -33.61
N SER A 146 -16.12 15.39 -32.44
CA SER A 146 -16.57 16.54 -31.64
C SER A 146 -16.01 17.84 -32.18
#